data_AF-A0A382BHG5-F1
#
_entry.id   AF-A0A382BHG5-F1
#
_cell.length_a   1.000
_cell.length_b   1.000
_cell.length_c   1.000
_cell.angle_alpha   90.00
_cell.angle_beta   90.00
_cell.angle_gamma   90.00
#
_symmetry.space_group_name_H-M   'P 1'
#
loop_
_entity.id
_entity.type
_entity.pdbx_description
1 polymer ?
#
loop_
_entity_poly.entity_id
_entity_poly.type
_entity_poly.pdbx_seq_one_letter_code
_entity_poly.pdbx_strand_id
1 'polypeptide(L)'
;MNLLIYKNSIKLYNLFIKHIHYGEFHIDNKINFINFLTTISKPTNIINKITIIEGWSMFELNNELQKNFSNFDTLSYKDIIADT
;
A
#
# COMPACT_ATOMS: atom_id res chain seq x y z
N MET A 1 -8.83 -1.89 -29.08
CA MET A 1 -7.95 -2.90 -28.45
C MET A 1 -8.85 -3.92 -27.72
N ASN A 2 -8.60 -5.22 -27.84
CA ASN A 2 -9.56 -6.25 -27.43
C ASN A 2 -9.46 -6.58 -25.92
N LEU A 3 -10.55 -6.38 -25.17
CA LEU A 3 -10.66 -6.66 -23.73
C LEU A 3 -10.28 -8.11 -23.37
N LEU A 4 -10.57 -9.05 -24.27
CA LEU A 4 -10.24 -10.47 -24.11
C LEU A 4 -8.73 -10.69 -24.03
N ILE A 5 -7.95 -9.94 -24.81
CA ILE A 5 -6.48 -10.04 -24.82
C ILE A 5 -5.93 -9.59 -23.47
N TYR A 6 -6.38 -8.45 -22.94
CA TYR A 6 -5.96 -7.96 -21.64
C TYR A 6 -6.34 -8.89 -20.50
N LYS A 7 -7.56 -9.44 -20.51
CA LYS A 7 -8.00 -10.39 -19.49
C LYS A 7 -7.12 -11.64 -19.47
N ASN A 8 -6.80 -12.19 -20.64
CA ASN A 8 -5.95 -13.37 -20.74
C ASN A 8 -4.49 -13.07 -20.38
N SER A 9 -3.95 -11.91 -20.78
CA SER A 9 -2.58 -11.54 -20.42
C SER A 9 -2.41 -11.34 -18.92
N ILE A 10 -3.39 -10.74 -18.23
CA ILE A 10 -3.37 -10.63 -16.76
C ILE A 10 -3.38 -12.02 -16.11
N LYS A 11 -4.23 -12.94 -16.58
CA LYS A 11 -4.29 -14.32 -16.05
C LYS A 11 -2.96 -15.06 -16.24
N LEU A 12 -2.38 -14.99 -17.44
CA LEU A 12 -1.09 -15.60 -17.74
C LEU A 12 0.02 -15.00 -16.88
N TYR A 13 0.03 -13.68 -16.74
CA TYR A 13 1.00 -12.99 -15.88
C TYR A 13 0.91 -13.47 -14.43
N ASN A 14 -0.31 -13.59 -13.89
CA ASN A 14 -0.54 -14.11 -12.53
C ASN A 14 -0.06 -15.54 -12.33
N LEU A 15 -0.23 -16.39 -13.35
CA LEU A 15 0.13 -17.80 -13.29
C LEU A 15 1.63 -18.05 -13.49
N PHE A 16 2.28 -17.30 -14.38
CA PHE A 16 3.62 -17.63 -14.87
C PHE A 16 4.71 -16.60 -14.52
N ILE A 17 4.35 -15.35 -14.19
CA ILE A 17 5.33 -14.27 -14.01
C ILE A 17 5.39 -13.83 -12.55
N LYS A 18 4.31 -13.24 -12.02
CA LYS A 18 4.23 -12.85 -10.60
C LYS A 18 2.79 -12.92 -10.12
N HIS A 19 2.63 -13.33 -8.86
CA HIS A 19 1.34 -13.31 -8.18
C HIS A 19 0.82 -11.88 -8.07
N ILE A 20 -0.43 -11.69 -8.47
CA ILE A 20 -1.15 -10.41 -8.37
C ILE A 20 -1.77 -10.32 -6.98
N HIS A 21 -1.45 -9.24 -6.27
CA HIS A 21 -2.06 -8.97 -4.98
C HIS A 21 -3.41 -8.27 -5.16
N TYR A 22 -4.41 -8.73 -4.41
CA TYR A 22 -5.69 -8.03 -4.32
C TYR A 22 -5.60 -6.94 -3.25
N GLY A 23 -6.11 -5.75 -3.57
CA GLY A 23 -6.10 -4.61 -2.66
C GLY A 23 -6.39 -3.31 -3.41
N GLU A 24 -6.29 -2.21 -2.67
CA GLU A 24 -6.38 -0.87 -3.25
C GLU A 24 -5.00 -0.47 -3.78
N PHE A 25 -4.99 0.20 -4.93
CA PHE A 25 -3.75 0.68 -5.53
C PHE A 25 -3.91 2.12 -6.00
N HIS A 26 -2.94 2.96 -5.65
CA HIS A 26 -2.79 4.25 -6.30
C HIS A 26 -2.21 4.03 -7.69
N ILE A 27 -2.96 4.40 -8.74
CA ILE A 27 -2.59 4.20 -10.14
C ILE A 27 -2.65 5.55 -10.85
N ASP A 28 -1.51 5.96 -11.41
CA ASP A 28 -1.43 7.19 -12.19
C ASP A 28 -2.25 7.10 -13.48
N ASN A 29 -2.91 8.20 -13.84
CA ASN A 29 -3.74 8.30 -15.06
C ASN A 29 -2.96 8.09 -16.37
N LYS A 30 -1.62 8.12 -16.34
CA LYS A 30 -0.73 7.92 -17.51
C LYS A 30 0.01 6.57 -17.49
N ILE A 31 -0.43 5.62 -16.67
CA ILE A 31 0.22 4.31 -16.57
C ILE A 31 0.06 3.51 -17.86
N ASN A 32 1.12 2.80 -18.26
CA ASN A 32 1.04 1.81 -19.34
C ASN A 32 0.70 0.42 -18.78
N PHE A 33 0.31 -0.51 -19.65
CA PHE A 33 -0.13 -1.84 -19.21
C PHE A 33 0.95 -2.65 -18.47
N ILE A 34 2.21 -2.53 -18.87
CA ILE A 34 3.32 -3.24 -18.21
C ILE A 34 3.53 -2.68 -16.80
N ASN A 35 3.51 -1.36 -16.65
CA ASN A 35 3.61 -0.69 -15.36
C ASN A 35 2.41 -1.01 -14.47
N PHE A 36 1.20 -1.11 -15.04
CA PHE A 36 0.03 -1.54 -14.30
C PHE A 36 0.21 -2.95 -13.73
N LEU A 37 0.64 -3.91 -14.57
CA LEU A 37 0.91 -5.28 -14.13
C LEU A 37 1.97 -5.34 -13.03
N THR A 38 3.06 -4.57 -13.16
CA THR A 38 4.11 -4.55 -12.13
C THR A 38 3.64 -3.90 -10.84
N THR A 39 2.76 -2.89 -10.89
CA THR A 39 2.17 -2.26 -9.71
C THR A 39 1.26 -3.23 -8.95
N ILE A 40 0.30 -3.88 -9.61
CA ILE A 40 -0.63 -4.81 -8.95
C ILE A 40 0.03 -6.12 -8.47
N SER A 41 1.27 -6.36 -8.90
CA SER A 41 2.08 -7.51 -8.46
C SER A 41 2.94 -7.20 -7.24
N LYS A 42 2.88 -5.97 -6.72
CA LYS A 42 3.42 -5.60 -5.42
C LYS A 42 2.30 -5.62 -4.38
N PRO A 43 2.61 -5.67 -3.08
CA PRO A 43 1.64 -5.33 -2.05
C PRO A 43 1.00 -3.96 -2.31
N THR A 44 -0.20 -3.74 -1.75
CA THR A 44 -0.91 -2.45 -1.85
C THR A 44 0.03 -1.29 -1.54
N ASN A 45 -0.03 -0.25 -2.36
CA ASN A 45 0.68 1.01 -2.15
C ASN A 45 -0.18 2.06 -1.45
N ILE A 46 -1.28 1.64 -0.81
CA ILE A 46 -2.16 2.48 -0.01
C ILE A 46 -2.14 1.94 1.43
N ILE A 47 -1.76 2.81 2.37
CA ILE A 47 -1.73 2.49 3.80
C ILE A 47 -3.04 2.96 4.42
N ASN A 48 -3.95 2.01 4.67
CA ASN A 48 -5.27 2.31 5.24
C ASN A 48 -5.27 2.38 6.78
N LYS A 49 -4.35 1.67 7.44
CA LYS A 49 -4.23 1.69 8.90
C LYS A 49 -2.81 1.40 9.35
N ILE A 50 -2.47 1.93 10.52
CA ILE A 50 -1.25 1.59 11.26
C ILE A 50 -1.68 1.03 12.61
N THR A 51 -1.13 -0.12 12.96
CA THR A 51 -1.31 -0.70 14.29
C THR A 51 -0.20 -0.16 15.18
N ILE A 52 -0.58 0.56 16.22
CA ILE A 52 0.34 1.00 17.27
C ILE A 52 0.41 -0.12 18.30
N ILE A 53 1.63 -0.53 18.65
CA ILE A 53 1.86 -1.58 19.64
C ILE A 53 2.03 -0.91 21.00
N GLU A 54 1.47 -1.52 22.04
CA GLU A 54 1.65 -1.07 23.42
C GLU A 54 3.15 -0.97 23.77
N GLY A 55 3.52 0.11 24.46
CA GLY A 55 4.90 0.37 24.87
C GLY A 55 5.74 1.20 23.91
N TRP A 56 5.26 1.52 22.71
CA TRP A 56 5.96 2.47 21.82
C TRP A 56 5.89 3.89 22.38
N SER A 57 7.05 4.52 22.52
CA SER A 57 7.17 5.95 22.77
C SER A 57 6.72 6.77 21.55
N MET A 58 6.37 8.04 21.78
CA MET A 58 6.06 8.99 20.70
C MET A 58 7.18 9.09 19.65
N PHE A 59 8.43 8.98 20.08
CA PHE A 59 9.59 8.99 19.19
C PHE A 59 9.61 7.78 18.25
N GLU A 60 9.34 6.58 18.78
CA GLU A 60 9.27 5.35 17.99
C GLU A 60 8.11 5.39 17.00
N LEU A 61 6.93 5.86 17.44
CA LEU A 61 5.79 6.06 16.55
C LEU A 61 6.12 7.03 15.41
N ASN A 62 6.72 8.18 15.72
CA ASN A 62 7.11 9.15 14.71
C ASN A 62 8.13 8.58 13.71
N ASN A 63 9.10 7.79 14.18
CA ASN A 63 10.07 7.15 13.31
C ASN A 63 9.40 6.14 12.37
N GLU A 64 8.42 5.37 12.83
CA GLU A 64 7.66 4.46 11.96
C GLU A 64 6.78 5.19 10.94
N LEU A 65 6.16 6.30 11.34
CA LEU A 65 5.40 7.15 10.42
C LEU A 65 6.29 7.77 9.34
N GLN A 66 7.49 8.25 9.70
CA GLN A 66 8.46 8.82 8.76
C GLN A 66 8.91 7.84 7.67
N LYS A 67 8.88 6.52 7.92
CA LYS A 67 9.24 5.53 6.88
C LYS A 67 8.25 5.51 5.72
N ASN A 68 7.01 5.91 5.97
CA ASN A 68 5.90 5.76 5.03
C ASN A 68 5.31 7.10 4.57
N PHE A 69 5.46 8.17 5.36
CA PHE A 69 4.88 9.48 5.10
C PHE A 69 5.94 10.57 5.16
N SER A 70 6.00 11.39 4.12
CA SER A 70 6.91 12.55 4.06
C SER A 70 6.51 13.65 5.03
N ASN A 71 5.19 13.81 5.26
CA ASN A 71 4.59 14.73 6.21
C ASN A 71 3.47 13.99 6.94
N PHE A 72 3.40 14.16 8.26
CA PHE A 72 2.29 13.71 9.11
C PHE A 72 2.14 14.67 10.27
N ASP A 73 0.91 14.82 10.76
CA ASP A 73 0.66 15.65 11.93
C ASP A 73 1.23 14.99 13.18
N THR A 74 1.85 15.79 14.05
CA THR A 74 2.24 15.33 15.39
C THR A 74 0.98 14.99 16.18
N LEU A 75 0.74 13.71 16.36
CA LEU A 75 -0.36 13.20 17.18
C LEU A 75 -0.05 13.50 18.66
N SER A 76 -1.02 13.99 19.42
CA SER A 76 -0.88 14.06 20.87
C SER A 76 -0.87 12.63 21.41
N TYR A 77 0.20 12.25 22.12
CA TYR A 77 0.32 10.89 22.67
C TYR A 77 -0.83 10.53 23.61
N LYS A 78 -1.43 11.52 24.30
CA LYS A 78 -2.64 11.34 25.11
C LYS A 78 -3.88 10.93 24.31
N ASP A 79 -3.92 11.22 23.03
CA ASP A 79 -5.05 10.87 22.16
C ASP A 79 -4.88 9.46 21.55
N ILE A 80 -3.69 8.86 21.72
CA ILE A 80 -3.30 7.56 21.16
C ILE A 80 -3.49 6.43 22.16
N ILE A 81 -3.17 6.66 23.43
CA ILE A 81 -3.48 5.71 24.51
C ILE A 81 -4.90 6.01 24.97
N ALA A 82 -5.86 5.17 24.56
CA ALA A 82 -7.12 5.10 25.27
C ALA A 82 -6.81 4.79 26.74
N ASP A 83 -7.48 5.46 27.68
CA ASP A 83 -7.45 5.15 29.12
C ASP A 83 -7.46 3.61 29.30
N THR A 84 -6.32 3.05 29.69
CA THR A 84 -6.21 1.69 30.24
C THR A 84 -6.70 1.68 31.67
#